data_AF-K2D151-F1
#
_entry.id   AF-K2D151-F1
#
_cell.length_a   1.000
_cell.length_b   1.000
_cell.length_c   1.000
_cell.angle_alpha   90.00
_cell.angle_beta   90.00
_cell.angle_gamma   90.00
#
_symmetry.space_group_name_H-M   'P 1'
#
loop_
_entity.id
_entity.type
_entity.pdbx_description
1 polymer ?
#
loop_
_entity_poly.entity_id
_entity_poly.type
_entity_poly.pdbx_seq_one_letter_code
_entity_poly.pdbx_strand_id
1 'polypeptide(L)'
;MDKYSALWLSHSSINIFKHCPRAYYLSTIYRDPRSNHKISLITPSMALGSAVHEVLESLSILPTDQRFSLSLIERLHKVWGKVSGQLGGFSDSATEDQYKNRGEDMLRRIMAHPGPLAQKAVKIQMDLPQYWLSQEDNLILCGKLDWLEYLPAQAGLESDDAIHILDFKTGVGEESVDSLQLPIYYLLAHNCQTRPVKKASYWYLGRDDMPTEKKLPDRGKSRELILKIGKEIKLARSLDRFKCPEGDSSCKYCLPYEKILRGEATYVGTGDYGADLYTTNESVHSPVSKIL
;
A
#
# COMPACT_ATOMS: atom_id res chain seq x y z
N MET A 1 -24.68 14.07 2.26
CA MET A 1 -23.46 14.65 1.67
C MET A 1 -22.99 13.76 0.52
N ASP A 2 -22.57 14.38 -0.57
CA ASP A 2 -21.99 13.68 -1.72
C ASP A 2 -20.58 13.17 -1.38
N LYS A 3 -20.37 11.86 -1.43
CA LYS A 3 -19.06 11.21 -1.18
C LYS A 3 -17.99 11.63 -2.19
N TYR A 4 -18.38 12.05 -3.39
CA TYR A 4 -17.46 12.50 -4.44
C TYR A 4 -16.86 13.88 -4.15
N SER A 5 -17.52 14.67 -3.30
CA SER A 5 -17.02 15.97 -2.84
C SER A 5 -16.07 15.88 -1.65
N ALA A 6 -16.02 14.72 -0.98
CA ALA A 6 -15.25 14.52 0.24
C ALA A 6 -13.75 14.48 -0.03
N LEU A 7 -12.95 14.83 0.98
CA LEU A 7 -11.53 14.54 0.99
C LEU A 7 -11.32 13.12 1.50
N TRP A 8 -10.81 12.26 0.61
CA TRP A 8 -10.47 10.88 0.93
C TRP A 8 -9.03 10.82 1.46
N LEU A 9 -8.88 10.22 2.63
CA LEU A 9 -7.64 10.08 3.35
C LEU A 9 -7.24 8.61 3.37
N SER A 10 -6.02 8.31 2.92
CA SER A 10 -5.40 6.98 3.02
C SER A 10 -4.06 7.10 3.75
N HIS A 11 -3.54 5.97 4.23
CA HIS A 11 -2.21 5.93 4.86
C HIS A 11 -1.14 6.53 3.95
N SER A 12 -1.07 6.08 2.69
CA SER A 12 -0.09 6.55 1.71
C SER A 12 -0.25 8.05 1.41
N SER A 13 -1.47 8.52 1.18
CA SER A 13 -1.71 9.95 0.87
C SER A 13 -1.38 10.86 2.06
N ILE A 14 -1.73 10.44 3.28
CA ILE A 14 -1.36 11.17 4.51
C ILE A 14 0.16 11.19 4.66
N ASN A 15 0.82 10.05 4.47
CA ASN A 15 2.27 9.94 4.64
C ASN A 15 3.01 10.83 3.64
N ILE A 16 2.58 10.84 2.36
CA ILE A 16 3.16 11.72 1.34
C ILE A 16 2.98 13.19 1.73
N PHE A 17 1.79 13.59 2.19
CA PHE A 17 1.54 14.98 2.61
C PHE A 17 2.43 15.40 3.79
N LYS A 18 2.54 14.57 4.83
CA LYS A 18 3.38 14.83 5.99
C LYS A 18 4.85 15.03 5.62
N HIS A 19 5.34 14.28 4.63
CA HIS A 19 6.71 14.41 4.15
C HIS A 19 6.90 15.61 3.22
N CYS A 20 5.96 15.85 2.30
CA CYS A 20 6.03 16.95 1.35
C CYS A 20 4.64 17.26 0.76
N PRO A 21 4.05 18.42 1.09
CA PRO A 21 2.79 18.86 0.47
C PRO A 21 2.86 18.97 -1.04
N ARG A 22 4.02 19.33 -1.61
CA ARG A 22 4.23 19.37 -3.06
C ARG A 22 4.14 17.97 -3.70
N ALA A 23 4.75 16.96 -3.09
CA ALA A 23 4.64 15.57 -3.55
C ALA A 23 3.19 15.07 -3.46
N TYR A 24 2.45 15.47 -2.41
CA TYR A 24 1.03 15.15 -2.27
C TYR A 24 0.21 15.75 -3.40
N TYR A 25 0.43 17.03 -3.73
CA TYR A 25 -0.23 17.67 -4.86
C TYR A 25 0.02 16.88 -6.16
N LEU A 26 1.29 16.61 -6.49
CA LEU A 26 1.66 15.96 -7.74
C LEU A 26 1.13 14.53 -7.86
N SER A 27 1.11 13.76 -6.77
CA SER A 27 0.65 12.37 -6.77
C SER A 27 -0.87 12.21 -6.65
N THR A 28 -1.55 13.15 -5.99
CA THR A 28 -2.94 12.96 -5.57
C THR A 28 -3.94 13.91 -6.25
N ILE A 29 -3.50 15.13 -6.58
CA ILE A 29 -4.36 16.22 -7.07
C ILE A 29 -4.10 16.50 -8.56
N TYR A 30 -2.82 16.63 -8.93
CA TYR A 30 -2.40 16.96 -10.28
C TYR A 30 -2.94 15.94 -11.30
N ARG A 31 -3.35 16.46 -12.45
CA ARG A 31 -3.74 15.69 -13.64
C ARG A 31 -2.87 16.12 -14.80
N ASP A 32 -2.29 15.17 -15.52
CA ASP A 32 -1.49 15.46 -16.71
C ASP A 32 -2.40 16.13 -17.77
N PRO A 33 -2.06 17.33 -18.28
CA PRO A 33 -2.87 18.01 -19.29
C PRO A 33 -3.09 17.21 -20.59
N ARG A 34 -2.22 16.23 -20.89
CA ARG A 34 -2.28 15.43 -22.12
C ARG A 34 -3.30 14.29 -22.02
N SER A 35 -3.36 13.61 -20.87
CA SER A 35 -4.21 12.43 -20.65
C SER A 35 -5.38 12.69 -19.69
N ASN A 36 -5.34 13.79 -18.93
CA ASN A 36 -6.22 14.08 -17.80
C ASN A 36 -6.18 13.00 -16.68
N HIS A 37 -5.16 12.15 -16.71
CA HIS A 37 -4.92 11.11 -15.71
C HIS A 37 -4.05 11.64 -14.58
N LYS A 38 -4.11 10.95 -13.43
CA LYS A 38 -3.12 11.14 -12.36
C LYS A 38 -1.79 10.55 -12.80
N ILE A 39 -0.70 11.05 -12.24
CA ILE A 39 0.63 10.46 -12.41
C ILE A 39 0.99 9.61 -11.19
N SER A 40 1.67 8.49 -11.41
CA SER A 40 2.20 7.64 -10.36
C SER A 40 3.61 7.17 -10.71
N LEU A 41 4.42 6.96 -9.68
CA LEU A 41 5.73 6.36 -9.81
C LEU A 41 5.62 4.85 -9.64
N ILE A 42 6.44 4.10 -10.38
CA ILE A 42 6.65 2.68 -10.16
C ILE A 42 8.13 2.42 -9.88
N THR A 43 8.39 1.50 -8.94
CA THR A 43 9.75 1.08 -8.57
C THR A 43 9.80 -0.44 -8.42
N PRO A 44 10.98 -1.06 -8.59
CA PRO A 44 11.16 -2.50 -8.38
C PRO A 44 10.63 -3.03 -7.04
N SER A 45 10.83 -2.27 -5.96
CA SER A 45 10.33 -2.62 -4.63
C SER A 45 8.80 -2.59 -4.54
N MET A 46 8.15 -1.64 -5.23
CA MET A 46 6.69 -1.58 -5.29
C MET A 46 6.11 -2.73 -6.12
N ALA A 47 6.76 -3.07 -7.23
CA ALA A 47 6.38 -4.22 -8.07
C ALA A 47 6.43 -5.53 -7.28
N LEU A 48 7.55 -5.78 -6.59
CA LEU A 48 7.69 -6.94 -5.68
C LEU A 48 6.59 -6.96 -4.62
N GLY A 49 6.39 -5.84 -3.92
CA GLY A 49 5.37 -5.73 -2.89
C GLY A 49 3.98 -6.05 -3.42
N SER A 50 3.59 -5.40 -4.53
CA SER A 50 2.28 -5.60 -5.15
C SER A 50 2.04 -7.05 -5.56
N ALA A 51 3.02 -7.70 -6.19
CA ALA A 51 2.89 -9.09 -6.64
C ALA A 51 2.75 -10.07 -5.46
N VAL A 52 3.54 -9.90 -4.40
CA VAL A 52 3.46 -10.75 -3.21
C VAL A 52 2.13 -10.54 -2.48
N HIS A 53 1.68 -9.30 -2.30
CA HIS A 53 0.38 -9.00 -1.70
C HIS A 53 -0.77 -9.61 -2.51
N GLU A 54 -0.76 -9.45 -3.84
CA GLU A 54 -1.80 -10.03 -4.70
C GLU A 54 -1.91 -11.55 -4.52
N VAL A 55 -0.78 -12.26 -4.44
CA VAL A 55 -0.76 -13.71 -4.17
C VAL A 55 -1.37 -14.03 -2.81
N LEU A 56 -0.91 -13.38 -1.74
CA LEU A 56 -1.34 -13.71 -0.37
C LEU A 56 -2.80 -13.33 -0.11
N GLU A 57 -3.22 -12.14 -0.53
CA GLU A 57 -4.59 -11.65 -0.36
C GLU A 57 -5.60 -12.53 -1.14
N SER A 58 -5.19 -13.08 -2.29
CA SER A 58 -6.02 -14.01 -3.07
C SER A 58 -6.34 -15.31 -2.33
N LEU A 59 -5.60 -15.68 -1.28
CA LEU A 59 -5.89 -16.89 -0.51
C LEU A 59 -7.15 -16.74 0.35
N SER A 60 -7.53 -15.49 0.69
CA SER A 60 -8.68 -15.22 1.57
C SER A 60 -10.02 -15.70 0.99
N ILE A 61 -10.13 -15.79 -0.33
CA ILE A 61 -11.34 -16.26 -1.03
C ILE A 61 -11.42 -17.79 -1.16
N LEU A 62 -10.34 -18.51 -0.84
CA LEU A 62 -10.27 -19.96 -0.95
C LEU A 62 -10.64 -20.62 0.39
N PRO A 63 -11.27 -21.82 0.36
CA PRO A 63 -11.36 -22.69 1.53
C PRO A 63 -9.99 -22.94 2.15
N THR A 64 -9.90 -22.99 3.48
CA THR A 64 -8.63 -23.05 4.22
C THR A 64 -7.76 -24.25 3.83
N ASP A 65 -8.40 -25.39 3.56
CA ASP A 65 -7.77 -26.64 3.10
C ASP A 65 -7.25 -26.58 1.66
N GLN A 66 -7.70 -25.59 0.86
CA GLN A 66 -7.31 -25.44 -0.54
C GLN A 66 -6.28 -24.33 -0.79
N ARG A 67 -5.97 -23.50 0.20
CA ARG A 67 -5.10 -22.31 0.00
C ARG A 67 -3.71 -22.63 -0.50
N PHE A 68 -3.15 -23.75 -0.06
CA PHE A 68 -1.79 -24.18 -0.36
C PHE A 68 -1.75 -25.42 -1.27
N SER A 69 -2.87 -25.81 -1.86
CA SER A 69 -2.91 -26.94 -2.82
C SER A 69 -2.20 -26.60 -4.13
N LEU A 70 -2.30 -25.33 -4.55
CA LEU A 70 -1.50 -24.75 -5.63
C LEU A 70 -0.33 -23.99 -5.03
N SER A 71 0.87 -24.23 -5.55
CA SER A 71 2.08 -23.53 -5.13
C SER A 71 1.92 -22.01 -5.21
N LEU A 72 2.32 -21.29 -4.15
CA LEU A 72 2.34 -19.83 -4.16
C LEU A 72 3.33 -19.29 -5.19
N ILE A 73 4.37 -20.06 -5.54
CA ILE A 73 5.35 -19.72 -6.57
C ILE A 73 4.71 -19.70 -7.95
N GLU A 74 3.86 -20.69 -8.25
CA GLU A 74 3.11 -20.71 -9.51
C GLU A 74 2.12 -19.54 -9.60
N ARG A 75 1.51 -19.15 -8.47
CA ARG A 75 0.66 -17.94 -8.41
C ARG A 75 1.50 -16.68 -8.66
N LEU A 76 2.68 -16.59 -8.04
CA LEU A 76 3.60 -15.47 -8.25
C LEU A 76 3.97 -15.34 -9.72
N HIS A 77 4.37 -16.42 -10.38
CA HIS A 77 4.74 -16.39 -11.80
C HIS A 77 3.63 -15.86 -12.70
N LYS A 78 2.37 -16.20 -12.39
CA LYS A 78 1.20 -15.68 -13.13
C LYS A 78 1.01 -14.19 -12.92
N VAL A 79 1.07 -13.70 -11.68
CA VAL A 79 0.87 -12.26 -11.40
C VAL A 79 2.08 -11.41 -11.78
N TRP A 80 3.29 -11.98 -11.80
CA TRP A 80 4.53 -11.27 -12.12
C TRP A 80 4.52 -10.66 -13.53
N GLY A 81 3.83 -11.30 -14.48
CA GLY A 81 3.68 -10.77 -15.83
C GLY A 81 3.01 -9.39 -15.89
N LYS A 82 2.24 -8.99 -14.87
CA LYS A 82 1.64 -7.65 -14.78
C LYS A 82 2.65 -6.57 -14.42
N VAL A 83 3.76 -6.96 -13.79
CA VAL A 83 4.79 -6.05 -13.27
C VAL A 83 6.16 -6.32 -13.89
N SER A 84 6.26 -7.10 -14.97
CA SER A 84 7.55 -7.43 -15.60
C SER A 84 8.14 -6.29 -16.41
N GLY A 85 9.47 -6.26 -16.54
CA GLY A 85 10.21 -5.27 -17.31
C GLY A 85 9.96 -3.83 -16.84
N GLN A 86 9.83 -2.91 -17.80
CA GLN A 86 9.66 -1.48 -17.49
C GLN A 86 8.37 -1.18 -16.72
N LEU A 87 7.32 -1.99 -16.86
CA LEU A 87 6.08 -1.84 -16.10
C LEU A 87 6.27 -2.04 -14.59
N GLY A 88 7.27 -2.84 -14.19
CA GLY A 88 7.68 -2.96 -12.78
C GLY A 88 8.71 -1.93 -12.33
N GLY A 89 9.12 -1.03 -13.23
CA GLY A 89 10.22 -0.10 -12.99
C GLY A 89 11.60 -0.75 -13.02
N PHE A 90 11.75 -1.96 -13.59
CA PHE A 90 13.04 -2.61 -13.71
C PHE A 90 13.89 -1.98 -14.84
N SER A 91 15.17 -1.74 -14.56
CA SER A 91 16.14 -1.21 -15.55
C SER A 91 16.62 -2.28 -16.53
N ASP A 92 16.66 -3.53 -16.09
CA ASP A 92 17.22 -4.66 -16.80
C ASP A 92 16.68 -5.98 -16.21
N SER A 93 16.86 -7.08 -16.96
CA SER A 93 16.36 -8.40 -16.57
C SER A 93 17.05 -8.96 -15.33
N ALA A 94 18.33 -8.63 -15.10
CA ALA A 94 19.05 -9.14 -13.93
C ALA A 94 18.49 -8.54 -12.64
N THR A 95 18.14 -7.25 -12.65
CA THR A 95 17.44 -6.57 -11.56
C THR A 95 16.05 -7.19 -11.37
N GLU A 96 15.28 -7.40 -12.44
CA GLU A 96 13.97 -8.06 -12.35
C GLU A 96 14.07 -9.44 -11.70
N ASP A 97 15.00 -10.28 -12.14
CA ASP A 97 15.22 -11.63 -11.62
C ASP A 97 15.58 -11.61 -10.12
N GLN A 98 16.39 -10.65 -9.67
CA GLN A 98 16.71 -10.48 -8.25
C GLN A 98 15.46 -10.22 -7.40
N TYR A 99 14.59 -9.31 -7.84
CA TYR A 99 13.35 -9.02 -7.11
C TYR A 99 12.37 -10.19 -7.19
N LYS A 100 12.28 -10.87 -8.33
CA LYS A 100 11.43 -12.06 -8.50
C LYS A 100 11.86 -13.19 -7.57
N ASN A 101 13.15 -13.52 -7.54
CA ASN A 101 13.71 -14.54 -6.64
C ASN A 101 13.46 -14.18 -5.17
N ARG A 102 13.63 -12.91 -4.80
CA ARG A 102 13.29 -12.44 -3.45
C ARG A 102 11.81 -12.64 -3.11
N GLY A 103 10.91 -12.41 -4.06
CA GLY A 103 9.48 -12.71 -3.90
C GLY A 103 9.21 -14.21 -3.76
N GLU A 104 9.91 -15.06 -4.51
CA GLU A 104 9.82 -16.50 -4.36
C GLU A 104 10.26 -16.95 -2.96
N ASP A 105 11.37 -16.43 -2.44
CA ASP A 105 11.88 -16.77 -1.12
C ASP A 105 10.88 -16.41 -0.01
N MET A 106 10.26 -15.23 -0.10
CA MET A 106 9.17 -14.82 0.81
C MET A 106 8.02 -15.82 0.79
N LEU A 107 7.57 -16.24 -0.40
CA LEU A 107 6.44 -17.15 -0.54
C LEU A 107 6.80 -18.60 -0.16
N ARG A 108 8.04 -19.05 -0.39
CA ARG A 108 8.54 -20.35 0.09
C ARG A 108 8.51 -20.39 1.62
N ARG A 109 8.93 -19.31 2.28
CA ARG A 109 8.85 -19.18 3.75
C ARG A 109 7.40 -19.30 4.22
N ILE A 110 6.46 -18.64 3.56
CA ILE A 110 5.02 -18.74 3.89
C ILE A 110 4.47 -20.14 3.64
N MET A 111 4.88 -20.83 2.59
CA MET A 111 4.46 -22.22 2.36
C MET A 111 4.99 -23.17 3.45
N ALA A 112 6.20 -22.94 3.95
CA ALA A 112 6.78 -23.71 5.06
C ALA A 112 6.16 -23.35 6.42
N HIS A 113 5.77 -22.08 6.58
CA HIS A 113 5.23 -21.52 7.83
C HIS A 113 3.94 -20.73 7.54
N PRO A 114 2.82 -21.41 7.21
CA PRO A 114 1.61 -20.75 6.73
C PRO A 114 0.89 -19.93 7.80
N GLY A 115 1.12 -20.25 9.09
CA GLY A 115 0.61 -19.48 10.22
C GLY A 115 -0.87 -19.10 10.09
N PRO A 116 -1.23 -17.83 10.33
CA PRO A 116 -2.61 -17.34 10.17
C PRO A 116 -3.24 -17.51 8.78
N LEU A 117 -2.44 -17.65 7.71
CA LEU A 117 -2.98 -17.81 6.35
C LEU A 117 -3.58 -19.21 6.14
N ALA A 118 -3.29 -20.18 7.02
CA ALA A 118 -4.00 -21.46 7.05
C ALA A 118 -5.35 -21.38 7.80
N GLN A 119 -5.61 -20.29 8.54
CA GLN A 119 -6.80 -20.13 9.37
C GLN A 119 -7.90 -19.34 8.66
N LYS A 120 -9.14 -19.40 9.19
CA LYS A 120 -10.26 -18.65 8.61
C LYS A 120 -9.93 -17.14 8.56
N ALA A 121 -10.40 -16.49 7.50
CA ALA A 121 -10.23 -15.04 7.32
C ALA A 121 -11.60 -14.35 7.28
N VAL A 122 -11.64 -13.09 7.70
CA VAL A 122 -12.81 -12.22 7.59
C VAL A 122 -12.60 -11.28 6.40
N LYS A 123 -13.59 -11.20 5.51
CA LYS A 123 -13.57 -10.26 4.38
C LYS A 123 -14.55 -9.12 4.64
N ILE A 124 -14.06 -7.89 4.51
CA ILE A 124 -14.91 -6.70 4.47
C ILE A 124 -15.63 -6.69 3.11
N GLN A 125 -16.95 -6.53 3.12
CA GLN A 125 -17.80 -6.52 1.92
C GLN A 125 -17.75 -5.15 1.21
N MET A 126 -16.55 -4.68 0.92
CA MET A 126 -16.27 -3.41 0.24
C MET A 126 -14.95 -3.54 -0.53
N ASP A 127 -14.91 -3.13 -1.81
CA ASP A 127 -13.69 -3.21 -2.62
C ASP A 127 -12.55 -2.34 -2.05
N LEU A 128 -12.92 -1.17 -1.51
CA LEU A 128 -12.06 -0.29 -0.75
C LEU A 128 -12.76 0.02 0.58
N PRO A 129 -12.36 -0.61 1.70
CA PRO A 129 -12.85 -0.26 3.02
C PRO A 129 -12.75 1.25 3.26
N GLN A 130 -13.88 1.87 3.56
CA GLN A 130 -13.96 3.31 3.80
C GLN A 130 -15.14 3.66 4.70
N TYR A 131 -14.96 4.71 5.51
CA TYR A 131 -16.04 5.26 6.32
C TYR A 131 -15.85 6.78 6.50
N TRP A 132 -16.94 7.46 6.88
CA TRP A 132 -16.89 8.88 7.22
C TRP A 132 -16.13 9.08 8.52
N LEU A 133 -14.91 9.63 8.43
CA LEU A 133 -14.13 10.01 9.60
C LEU A 133 -14.78 11.21 10.30
N SER A 134 -15.24 12.19 9.51
CA SER A 134 -16.02 13.34 9.95
C SER A 134 -16.92 13.79 8.79
N GLN A 135 -18.24 13.68 8.96
CA GLN A 135 -19.19 14.20 7.99
C GLN A 135 -19.15 15.73 7.98
N GLU A 136 -19.12 16.36 9.16
CA GLU A 136 -19.02 17.83 9.31
C GLU A 136 -17.83 18.41 8.54
N ASP A 137 -16.65 17.77 8.66
CA ASP A 137 -15.44 18.21 7.95
C ASP A 137 -15.35 17.65 6.52
N ASN A 138 -16.32 16.88 6.05
CA ASN A 138 -16.34 16.22 4.73
C ASN A 138 -15.08 15.35 4.48
N LEU A 139 -14.73 14.52 5.46
CA LEU A 139 -13.55 13.65 5.46
C LEU A 139 -13.94 12.16 5.48
N ILE A 140 -13.38 11.40 4.55
CA ILE A 140 -13.52 9.94 4.48
C ILE A 140 -12.15 9.31 4.74
N LEU A 141 -12.08 8.33 5.65
CA LEU A 141 -10.89 7.49 5.82
C LEU A 141 -11.07 6.23 4.99
N CYS A 142 -10.06 5.87 4.20
CA CYS A 142 -10.04 4.68 3.37
C CYS A 142 -8.69 3.95 3.42
N GLY A 143 -8.70 2.67 3.05
CA GLY A 143 -7.48 1.88 2.92
C GLY A 143 -7.79 0.41 2.68
N LYS A 144 -6.85 -0.29 2.05
CA LYS A 144 -6.90 -1.75 1.96
C LYS A 144 -6.16 -2.33 3.15
N LEU A 145 -6.76 -3.34 3.78
CA LEU A 145 -6.10 -4.13 4.81
C LEU A 145 -5.69 -5.45 4.17
N ASP A 146 -4.46 -5.89 4.41
CA ASP A 146 -3.93 -7.08 3.73
C ASP A 146 -4.67 -8.34 4.18
N TRP A 147 -4.82 -8.52 5.50
CA TRP A 147 -5.45 -9.73 6.01
C TRP A 147 -6.11 -9.53 7.38
N LEU A 148 -7.30 -10.12 7.54
CA LEU A 148 -8.02 -10.19 8.80
C LEU A 148 -8.23 -11.66 9.17
N GLU A 149 -7.43 -12.18 10.10
CA GLU A 149 -7.61 -13.52 10.63
C GLU A 149 -8.83 -13.55 11.57
N TYR A 150 -9.66 -14.58 11.42
CA TYR A 150 -10.79 -14.85 12.31
C TYR A 150 -10.32 -15.60 13.55
N LEU A 151 -10.66 -15.06 14.72
CA LEU A 151 -10.38 -15.67 16.02
C LEU A 151 -11.71 -16.16 16.62
N PRO A 152 -11.96 -17.48 16.68
CA PRO A 152 -13.18 -17.99 17.32
C PRO A 152 -13.17 -17.70 18.82
N ALA A 153 -14.35 -17.47 19.39
CA ALA A 153 -14.51 -17.38 20.84
C ALA A 153 -13.92 -18.65 21.52
N GLN A 154 -13.08 -18.45 22.54
CA GLN A 154 -12.50 -19.55 23.30
C GLN A 154 -13.45 -19.98 24.41
N ALA A 155 -13.66 -21.29 24.59
CA ALA A 155 -14.47 -21.81 25.68
C ALA A 155 -13.87 -21.39 27.04
N GLY A 156 -14.57 -20.53 27.79
CA GLY A 156 -14.20 -20.10 29.14
C GLY A 156 -13.60 -18.69 29.28
N LEU A 157 -13.49 -17.90 28.20
CA LEU A 157 -13.16 -16.47 28.21
C LEU A 157 -14.20 -15.69 27.37
N GLU A 158 -14.20 -14.35 27.44
CA GLU A 158 -15.23 -13.45 26.84
C GLU A 158 -15.84 -13.94 25.50
N SER A 159 -17.16 -13.76 25.38
CA SER A 159 -18.11 -14.56 24.59
C SER A 159 -18.16 -14.34 23.07
N ASP A 160 -17.29 -13.52 22.49
CA ASP A 160 -17.44 -13.07 21.10
C ASP A 160 -16.25 -13.47 20.22
N ASP A 161 -16.56 -13.90 19.00
CA ASP A 161 -15.58 -14.02 17.93
C ASP A 161 -14.87 -12.69 17.70
N ALA A 162 -13.57 -12.74 17.44
CA ALA A 162 -12.75 -11.55 17.22
C ALA A 162 -11.99 -11.62 15.90
N ILE A 163 -11.23 -10.57 15.61
CA ILE A 163 -10.29 -10.54 14.49
C ILE A 163 -8.90 -10.10 14.91
N HIS A 164 -7.93 -10.55 14.11
CA HIS A 164 -6.54 -10.19 14.16
C HIS A 164 -6.13 -9.52 12.84
N ILE A 165 -5.69 -8.26 12.92
CA ILE A 165 -5.18 -7.52 11.76
C ILE A 165 -3.76 -7.96 11.44
N LEU A 166 -3.51 -8.34 10.20
CA LEU A 166 -2.19 -8.66 9.68
C LEU A 166 -1.85 -7.73 8.53
N ASP A 167 -0.67 -7.12 8.62
CA ASP A 167 -0.08 -6.29 7.57
C ASP A 167 1.25 -6.92 7.14
N PHE A 168 1.34 -7.27 5.87
CA PHE A 168 2.47 -7.93 5.25
C PHE A 168 3.54 -6.89 4.89
N LYS A 169 4.78 -7.19 5.26
CA LYS A 169 5.92 -6.31 4.99
C LYS A 169 6.92 -7.03 4.10
N THR A 170 7.06 -6.50 2.89
CA THR A 170 8.06 -6.94 1.89
C THR A 170 9.30 -6.05 1.87
N GLY A 171 9.31 -4.97 2.65
CA GLY A 171 10.47 -4.09 2.82
C GLY A 171 11.61 -4.74 3.59
N VAL A 172 12.82 -4.17 3.47
CA VAL A 172 13.99 -4.57 4.28
C VAL A 172 14.01 -3.88 5.65
N GLY A 173 13.41 -2.70 5.74
CA GLY A 173 13.34 -1.92 6.97
C GLY A 173 12.12 -2.28 7.81
N GLU A 174 12.19 -1.94 9.10
CA GLU A 174 11.05 -2.02 9.99
C GLU A 174 10.14 -0.81 9.86
N GLU A 175 8.85 -1.02 10.09
CA GLU A 175 7.87 0.05 10.15
C GLU A 175 8.18 0.98 11.33
N SER A 176 8.13 2.29 11.08
CA SER A 176 8.38 3.29 12.12
C SER A 176 7.36 3.17 13.26
N VAL A 177 7.81 3.42 14.50
CA VAL A 177 6.94 3.49 15.68
C VAL A 177 5.88 4.58 15.54
N ASP A 178 6.18 5.65 14.80
CA ASP A 178 5.28 6.76 14.54
C ASP A 178 4.41 6.56 13.28
N SER A 179 4.43 5.36 12.70
CA SER A 179 3.61 5.04 11.53
C SER A 179 2.12 5.12 11.83
N LEU A 180 1.38 5.74 10.92
CA LEU A 180 -0.07 5.81 11.00
C LEU A 180 -0.77 4.60 10.38
N GLN A 181 -0.02 3.65 9.81
CA GLN A 181 -0.60 2.49 9.14
C GLN A 181 -1.48 1.66 10.08
N LEU A 182 -0.93 1.20 11.19
CA LEU A 182 -1.69 0.40 12.14
C LEU A 182 -2.85 1.18 12.81
N PRO A 183 -2.70 2.44 13.23
CA PRO A 183 -3.82 3.29 13.63
C PRO A 183 -4.96 3.36 12.60
N ILE A 184 -4.62 3.54 11.31
CA ILE A 184 -5.60 3.59 10.22
C ILE A 184 -6.27 2.23 10.03
N TYR A 185 -5.49 1.14 10.03
CA TYR A 185 -6.03 -0.21 9.88
C TYR A 185 -6.96 -0.57 11.02
N TYR A 186 -6.60 -0.21 12.26
CA TYR A 186 -7.47 -0.45 13.40
C TYR A 186 -8.81 0.29 13.27
N LEU A 187 -8.78 1.56 12.85
CA LEU A 187 -10.00 2.33 12.62
C LEU A 187 -10.85 1.73 11.48
N LEU A 188 -10.24 1.34 10.36
CA LEU A 188 -10.96 0.75 9.23
C LEU A 188 -11.58 -0.59 9.63
N ALA A 189 -10.80 -1.49 10.23
CA ALA A 189 -11.30 -2.77 10.72
C ALA A 189 -12.46 -2.54 11.71
N HIS A 190 -12.31 -1.63 12.66
CA HIS A 190 -13.36 -1.37 13.64
C HIS A 190 -14.67 -0.84 13.03
N ASN A 191 -14.60 -0.01 11.98
CA ASN A 191 -15.78 0.65 11.42
C ASN A 191 -16.36 -0.03 10.17
N CYS A 192 -15.63 -0.94 9.53
CA CYS A 192 -16.04 -1.58 8.28
C CYS A 192 -16.38 -3.07 8.43
N GLN A 193 -16.27 -3.64 9.64
CA GLN A 193 -16.77 -4.99 9.95
C GLN A 193 -17.27 -5.06 11.41
N THR A 194 -17.91 -6.17 11.80
CA THR A 194 -18.72 -6.26 13.02
C THR A 194 -18.03 -6.86 14.25
N ARG A 195 -16.89 -7.56 14.09
CA ARG A 195 -16.18 -8.24 15.17
C ARG A 195 -15.20 -7.32 15.89
N PRO A 196 -14.97 -7.48 17.19
CA PRO A 196 -13.92 -6.76 17.90
C PRO A 196 -12.53 -7.10 17.34
N VAL A 197 -11.68 -6.09 17.21
CA VAL A 197 -10.26 -6.27 16.93
C VAL A 197 -9.56 -6.52 18.25
N LYS A 198 -8.94 -7.69 18.40
CA LYS A 198 -8.22 -8.06 19.64
C LYS A 198 -6.71 -8.11 19.46
N LYS A 199 -6.22 -8.25 18.23
CA LYS A 199 -4.79 -8.35 17.92
C LYS A 199 -4.44 -7.61 16.64
N ALA A 200 -3.20 -7.13 16.57
CA ALA A 200 -2.59 -6.70 15.33
C ALA A 200 -1.13 -7.14 15.25
N SER A 201 -0.65 -7.52 14.07
CA SER A 201 0.75 -7.88 13.86
C SER A 201 1.26 -7.37 12.52
N TYR A 202 2.58 -7.15 12.47
CA TYR A 202 3.31 -7.03 11.22
C TYR A 202 3.98 -8.35 10.89
N TRP A 203 3.97 -8.75 9.62
CA TRP A 203 4.68 -9.94 9.17
C TRP A 203 5.74 -9.56 8.13
N TYR A 204 7.00 -9.53 8.55
CA TYR A 204 8.13 -9.26 7.66
C TYR A 204 8.51 -10.51 6.88
N LEU A 205 7.85 -10.71 5.73
CA LEU A 205 7.89 -11.94 4.94
C LEU A 205 9.30 -12.34 4.48
N GLY A 206 10.20 -11.36 4.33
CA GLY A 206 11.60 -11.60 3.95
C GLY A 206 12.48 -12.14 5.07
N ARG A 207 12.01 -12.10 6.33
CA ARG A 207 12.85 -12.37 7.52
C ARG A 207 12.20 -13.31 8.53
N ASP A 208 10.91 -13.13 8.80
CA ASP A 208 10.23 -13.72 9.94
C ASP A 208 9.31 -14.87 9.49
N ASP A 209 9.42 -16.02 10.16
CA ASP A 209 8.57 -17.19 9.90
C ASP A 209 7.14 -17.03 10.41
N MET A 210 6.92 -16.10 11.34
CA MET A 210 5.62 -15.82 11.95
C MET A 210 5.42 -14.31 12.14
N PRO A 211 4.16 -13.83 12.21
CA PRO A 211 3.87 -12.43 12.50
C PRO A 211 4.38 -11.99 13.87
N THR A 212 4.86 -10.75 13.94
CA THR A 212 5.25 -10.09 15.19
C THR A 212 4.12 -9.20 15.69
N GLU A 213 3.58 -9.53 16.86
CA GLU A 213 2.49 -8.79 17.49
C GLU A 213 2.89 -7.35 17.83
N LYS A 214 1.94 -6.43 17.62
CA LYS A 214 2.05 -5.02 17.94
C LYS A 214 0.94 -4.62 18.89
N LYS A 215 1.28 -3.70 19.80
CA LYS A 215 0.30 -3.11 20.70
C LYS A 215 -0.76 -2.37 19.89
N LEU A 216 -2.03 -2.68 20.13
CA LEU A 216 -3.14 -1.95 19.52
C LEU A 216 -3.08 -0.47 19.93
N PRO A 217 -3.17 0.46 18.96
CA PRO A 217 -3.17 1.88 19.28
C PRO A 217 -4.49 2.29 19.93
N ASP A 218 -4.49 3.38 20.68
CA ASP A 218 -5.73 3.93 21.24
C ASP A 218 -6.63 4.46 20.11
N ARG A 219 -7.87 3.96 20.05
CA ARG A 219 -8.80 4.29 18.96
C ARG A 219 -9.20 5.77 18.94
N GLY A 220 -9.40 6.37 20.11
CA GLY A 220 -9.79 7.77 20.26
C GLY A 220 -8.67 8.70 19.78
N LYS A 221 -7.46 8.51 20.32
CA LYS A 221 -6.26 9.27 19.93
C LYS A 221 -5.92 9.09 18.46
N SER A 222 -6.06 7.88 17.93
CA SER A 222 -5.85 7.60 16.50
C SER A 222 -6.82 8.41 15.64
N ARG A 223 -8.10 8.40 16.00
CA ARG A 223 -9.13 9.17 15.28
C ARG A 223 -8.86 10.67 15.33
N GLU A 224 -8.54 11.21 16.51
CA GLU A 224 -8.23 12.64 16.69
C GLU A 224 -7.02 13.08 15.87
N LEU A 225 -5.96 12.27 15.87
CA LEU A 225 -4.74 12.56 15.12
C LEU A 225 -5.01 12.58 13.61
N ILE A 226 -5.70 11.57 13.08
CA ILE A 226 -6.02 11.50 11.64
C ILE A 226 -7.00 12.61 11.25
N LEU A 227 -7.95 12.94 12.12
CA LEU A 227 -8.88 14.06 11.91
C LEU A 227 -8.12 15.39 11.81
N LYS A 228 -7.17 15.64 12.72
CA LYS A 228 -6.32 16.82 12.69
C LYS A 228 -5.55 16.94 11.36
N ILE A 229 -4.87 15.86 10.95
CA ILE A 229 -4.13 15.82 9.69
C ILE A 229 -5.07 16.02 8.49
N GLY A 230 -6.26 15.42 8.53
CA GLY A 230 -7.28 15.61 7.50
C GLY A 230 -7.71 17.07 7.33
N LYS A 231 -7.88 17.80 8.45
CA LYS A 231 -8.17 19.24 8.44
C LYS A 231 -6.99 20.05 7.89
N GLU A 232 -5.75 19.70 8.22
CA GLU A 232 -4.55 20.34 7.67
C GLU A 232 -4.46 20.16 6.14
N ILE A 233 -4.70 18.95 5.63
CA ILE A 233 -4.75 18.68 4.18
C ILE A 233 -5.87 19.46 3.53
N LYS A 234 -7.07 19.48 4.14
CA LYS A 234 -8.22 20.23 3.64
C LYS A 234 -7.92 21.73 3.55
N LEU A 235 -7.26 22.30 4.56
CA LEU A 235 -6.83 23.70 4.56
C LEU A 235 -5.80 23.97 3.45
N ALA A 236 -4.80 23.11 3.28
CA ALA A 236 -3.82 23.23 2.20
C ALA A 236 -4.49 23.22 0.82
N ARG A 237 -5.52 22.37 0.62
CA ARG A 237 -6.33 22.34 -0.60
C ARG A 237 -7.15 23.60 -0.82
N SER A 238 -7.79 24.14 0.22
CA SER A 238 -8.58 25.36 0.08
C SER A 238 -7.74 26.60 -0.21
N LEU A 239 -6.48 26.60 0.22
CA LEU A 239 -5.53 27.69 -0.02
C LEU A 239 -4.67 27.49 -1.28
N ASP A 240 -4.84 26.36 -1.98
CA ASP A 240 -3.99 25.90 -3.08
C ASP A 240 -2.48 26.02 -2.77
N ARG A 241 -2.10 25.67 -1.53
CA ARG A 241 -0.75 25.92 -1.00
C ARG A 241 -0.04 24.60 -0.69
N PHE A 242 0.72 24.13 -1.67
CA PHE A 242 1.48 22.87 -1.60
C PHE A 242 2.99 23.12 -1.72
N LYS A 243 3.56 23.79 -0.72
CA LYS A 243 5.00 24.11 -0.73
C LYS A 243 5.82 22.89 -0.33
N CYS A 244 6.95 22.69 -1.02
CA CYS A 244 7.99 21.78 -0.59
C CYS A 244 8.63 22.32 0.71
N PRO A 245 8.87 21.49 1.74
CA PRO A 245 9.56 21.92 2.97
C PRO A 245 10.98 22.46 2.71
N GLU A 246 11.65 21.95 1.67
CA GLU A 246 13.00 22.37 1.25
C GLU A 246 12.97 23.58 0.28
N GLY A 247 11.84 24.27 0.16
CA GLY A 247 11.69 25.40 -0.77
C GLY A 247 11.83 24.99 -2.23
N ASP A 248 12.53 25.81 -3.03
CA ASP A 248 12.67 25.63 -4.48
C ASP A 248 13.59 24.47 -4.86
N SER A 249 14.42 23.98 -3.92
CA SER A 249 15.43 22.94 -4.17
C SER A 249 14.89 21.53 -4.36
N SER A 250 13.55 21.33 -4.34
CA SER A 250 12.86 20.03 -4.47
C SER A 250 13.40 18.90 -3.58
N CYS A 251 12.66 18.53 -2.54
CA CYS A 251 13.05 17.42 -1.68
C CYS A 251 12.97 16.05 -2.39
N LYS A 252 13.60 15.03 -1.80
CA LYS A 252 13.59 13.64 -2.30
C LYS A 252 12.20 13.05 -2.56
N TYR A 253 11.14 13.59 -1.92
CA TYR A 253 9.77 13.10 -2.09
C TYR A 253 9.05 13.70 -3.29
N CYS A 254 9.30 14.99 -3.62
CA CYS A 254 8.66 15.64 -4.77
C CYS A 254 9.52 15.57 -6.02
N LEU A 255 10.85 15.52 -5.88
CA LEU A 255 11.79 15.50 -7.01
C LEU A 255 11.45 14.44 -8.08
N PRO A 256 11.12 13.17 -7.73
CA PRO A 256 10.75 12.19 -8.75
C PRO A 256 9.51 12.57 -9.56
N TYR A 257 8.54 13.25 -8.96
CA TYR A 257 7.36 13.75 -9.67
C TYR A 257 7.68 15.00 -10.50
N GLU A 258 8.56 15.88 -10.02
CA GLU A 258 9.04 17.03 -10.79
C GLU A 258 9.80 16.58 -12.05
N LYS A 259 10.55 15.46 -11.97
CA LYS A 259 11.17 14.84 -13.16
C LYS A 259 10.14 14.45 -14.22
N ILE A 260 8.97 13.95 -13.82
CA ILE A 260 7.86 13.66 -14.75
C ILE A 260 7.43 14.94 -15.47
N LEU A 261 7.23 16.03 -14.73
CA LEU A 261 6.82 17.31 -15.30
C LEU A 261 7.87 17.93 -16.24
N ARG A 262 9.15 17.68 -15.98
CA ARG A 262 10.27 18.12 -16.84
C ARG A 262 10.52 17.22 -18.05
N GLY A 263 9.79 16.11 -18.18
CA GLY A 263 10.01 15.13 -19.25
C GLY A 263 11.26 14.27 -19.07
N GLU A 264 11.79 14.20 -17.84
CA GLU A 264 12.99 13.42 -17.47
C GLU A 264 12.65 12.01 -16.96
N ALA A 265 11.37 11.65 -16.90
CA ALA A 265 10.90 10.33 -16.50
C ALA A 265 10.34 9.56 -17.70
N THR A 266 10.44 8.23 -17.67
CA THR A 266 9.94 7.36 -18.74
C THR A 266 8.52 6.91 -18.40
N TYR A 267 7.55 7.18 -19.30
CA TYR A 267 6.21 6.60 -19.21
C TYR A 267 6.28 5.11 -19.55
N VAL A 268 5.70 4.26 -18.70
CA VAL A 268 5.79 2.80 -18.85
C VAL A 268 4.44 2.13 -19.07
N GLY A 269 3.33 2.84 -18.85
CA GLY A 269 1.98 2.32 -19.06
C GLY A 269 0.95 2.98 -18.16
N THR A 270 -0.24 2.38 -18.09
CA THR A 270 -1.33 2.85 -17.22
C THR A 270 -1.64 1.77 -16.19
N GLY A 271 -1.72 2.15 -14.92
CA GLY A 271 -2.02 1.23 -13.83
C GLY A 271 -3.52 0.94 -13.68
N ASP A 272 -3.87 0.00 -12.80
CA ASP A 272 -5.23 -0.51 -12.60
C ASP A 272 -6.29 0.55 -12.26
N TYR A 273 -5.86 1.69 -11.71
CA TYR A 273 -6.72 2.83 -11.35
C TYR A 273 -6.72 3.96 -12.39
N GLY A 274 -6.21 3.71 -13.60
CA GLY A 274 -6.16 4.69 -14.69
C GLY A 274 -5.11 5.80 -14.50
N ALA A 275 -4.12 5.59 -13.63
CA ALA A 275 -3.00 6.52 -13.46
C ALA A 275 -1.88 6.18 -14.45
N ASP A 276 -1.26 7.21 -15.01
CA ASP A 276 -0.09 7.08 -15.87
C ASP A 276 1.13 6.75 -15.01
N LEU A 277 1.79 5.64 -15.33
CA LEU A 277 2.93 5.11 -14.60
C LEU A 277 4.24 5.62 -15.20
N TYR A 278 5.12 6.08 -14.32
CA TYR A 278 6.44 6.58 -14.69
C TYR A 278 7.55 5.93 -13.87
N THR A 279 8.70 5.74 -14.49
CA THR A 279 9.96 5.38 -13.81
C THR A 279 10.98 6.50 -13.99
N THR A 280 11.79 6.74 -12.95
CA THR A 280 12.90 7.69 -12.97
C THR A 280 14.26 7.01 -13.04
N ASN A 281 14.29 5.69 -13.22
CA ASN A 281 15.53 4.97 -13.46
C ASN A 281 16.08 5.44 -14.80
N GLU A 282 17.36 5.84 -14.81
CA GLU A 282 18.04 6.20 -16.04
C GLU A 282 17.99 4.99 -16.96
N SER A 283 17.23 5.08 -18.05
CA SER A 283 17.49 4.22 -19.19
C SER A 283 18.88 4.59 -19.65
N VAL A 284 19.87 3.75 -19.34
CA VAL A 284 21.17 3.84 -19.97
C VAL A 284 20.96 3.43 -21.44
N HIS A 285 20.42 4.36 -22.23
CA HIS A 285 20.68 4.35 -23.66
C HIS A 285 22.15 4.74 -23.80
N SER A 286 23.04 3.76 -23.66
CA SER A 286 24.36 3.88 -24.25
C SER A 286 24.14 4.15 -25.74
N PRO A 287 24.61 5.28 -26.29
CA PRO A 287 24.53 5.49 -27.73
C PRO A 287 25.28 4.34 -28.40
N VAL A 288 24.56 3.57 -29.21
CA VAL A 288 25.18 2.52 -30.03
C VAL A 288 25.96 3.24 -31.13
N SER A 289 27.25 3.42 -30.91
CA SER A 289 28.18 3.82 -31.96
C SER A 289 28.29 2.66 -32.95
N LYS A 290 27.80 2.86 -34.19
CA LYS A 290 28.17 1.97 -35.29
C LYS A 290 29.61 2.27 -35.68
N ILE A 291 30.46 1.24 -35.68
CA ILE A 291 31.73 1.28 -36.40
C ILE A 291 31.38 1.21 -37.89
N LEU A 292 31.82 2.22 -38.66
CA LEU A 292 31.83 2.19 -40.13
C LEU A 292 33.04 1.39 -40.60
#